data_AF-A0A1X6YUZ7-F1
#
_entry.id   AF-A0A1X6YUZ7-F1
#
_cell.length_a   1.000
_cell.length_b   1.000
_cell.length_c   1.000
_cell.angle_alpha   90.00
_cell.angle_beta   90.00
_cell.angle_gamma   90.00
#
_symmetry.space_group_name_H-M   'P 1'
#
loop_
_entity.id
_entity.type
_entity.pdbx_description
1 polymer ?
#
loop_
_entity_poly.entity_id
_entity_poly.type
_entity_poly.pdbx_seq_one_letter_code
_entity_poly.pdbx_strand_id
1 'polypeptide(L)'
;MKITKVISHVLRCDLSEVPGYSQQYYRQRTAHLVEVPNDEGITGWGERFGPGNLACANQADVQALIQPKALGMEPNSDVKLCTAVRSGIGDTYPFQIKDNTGRFKDPKAPGISVTPDRDFIDHFRIAA
;
A
#
# COMPACT_ATOMS: atom_id res chain seq x y z
N MET A 1 1.08 9.04 -18.69
CA MET A 1 0.41 8.61 -17.45
C MET A 1 1.44 8.55 -16.32
N LYS A 2 1.77 9.66 -15.68
CA LYS A 2 2.81 9.78 -14.63
C LYS A 2 2.22 9.89 -13.24
N ILE A 3 2.77 9.14 -12.28
CA ILE A 3 2.39 9.26 -10.86
C ILE A 3 2.77 10.65 -10.34
N THR A 4 1.81 11.36 -9.75
CA THR A 4 2.00 12.73 -9.21
C THR A 4 2.04 12.77 -7.69
N LYS A 5 1.46 11.76 -7.01
CA LYS A 5 1.49 11.62 -5.55
C LYS A 5 1.30 10.16 -5.16
N VAL A 6 1.73 9.82 -3.94
CA VAL A 6 1.37 8.56 -3.28
C VAL A 6 0.84 8.92 -1.89
N ILE A 7 -0.47 8.81 -1.70
CA ILE A 7 -1.15 9.16 -0.46
C ILE A 7 -1.40 7.89 0.34
N SER A 8 -1.11 7.95 1.63
CA SER A 8 -1.13 6.81 2.54
C SER A 8 -2.19 7.01 3.60
N HIS A 9 -3.22 6.17 3.61
CA HIS A 9 -4.35 6.23 4.53
C HIS A 9 -4.33 5.01 5.45
N VAL A 10 -4.04 5.21 6.73
CA VAL A 10 -4.19 4.17 7.74
C VAL A 10 -5.56 4.34 8.40
N LEU A 11 -6.41 3.34 8.24
CA LEU A 11 -7.72 3.24 8.85
C LEU A 11 -7.66 2.35 10.08
N ARG A 12 -8.45 2.68 11.10
CA ARG A 12 -8.54 1.91 12.34
C ARG A 12 -9.97 1.92 12.88
N CYS A 13 -10.42 0.76 13.34
CA CYS A 13 -11.62 0.66 14.16
C CYS A 13 -11.40 -0.30 15.33
N ASP A 14 -12.05 0.00 16.46
CA ASP A 14 -12.05 -0.88 17.63
C ASP A 14 -12.98 -2.07 17.39
N LEU A 15 -12.55 -3.24 17.84
CA LEU A 15 -13.34 -4.47 17.78
C LEU A 15 -14.06 -4.67 19.12
N SER A 16 -15.33 -5.10 19.07
CA SER A 16 -16.13 -5.39 20.26
C SER A 16 -15.62 -6.60 21.04
N GLU A 17 -14.87 -7.48 20.37
CA GLU A 17 -14.22 -8.64 20.94
C GLU A 17 -12.74 -8.66 20.54
N VAL A 18 -11.94 -9.50 21.20
CA VAL A 18 -10.51 -9.63 20.93
C VAL A 18 -10.23 -10.96 20.25
N PRO A 19 -10.49 -11.10 18.93
CA PRO A 19 -10.16 -12.31 18.20
C PRO A 19 -8.64 -12.51 18.17
N GLY A 20 -8.21 -13.77 18.17
CA GLY A 20 -6.80 -14.12 18.06
C GLY A 20 -6.57 -15.45 17.37
N TYR A 21 -5.34 -15.62 16.90
CA TYR A 21 -4.82 -16.89 16.39
C TYR A 21 -3.38 -17.09 16.89
N SER A 22 -2.72 -18.16 16.47
CA SER A 22 -1.39 -18.57 16.98
C SER A 22 -0.28 -17.52 16.91
N GLN A 23 -0.41 -16.44 16.14
CA GLN A 23 0.59 -15.37 16.07
C GLN A 23 0.23 -14.14 16.91
N GLN A 24 -1.06 -13.80 17.06
CA GLN A 24 -1.46 -12.53 17.68
C GLN A 24 -2.96 -12.46 18.02
N TYR A 25 -3.29 -11.56 18.94
CA TYR A 25 -4.66 -11.11 19.27
C TYR A 25 -4.88 -9.67 18.80
N TYR A 26 -6.09 -9.35 18.35
CA TYR A 26 -6.43 -8.05 17.75
C TYR A 26 -7.53 -7.37 18.55
N ARG A 27 -7.22 -6.20 19.13
CA ARG A 27 -8.24 -5.31 19.72
C ARG A 27 -8.83 -4.34 18.70
N GLN A 28 -8.11 -4.14 17.61
CA GLN A 28 -8.42 -3.16 16.58
C GLN A 28 -8.20 -3.79 15.23
N ARG A 29 -9.06 -3.46 14.28
CA ARG A 29 -8.85 -3.77 12.87
C ARG A 29 -8.23 -2.56 12.21
N THR A 30 -7.20 -2.80 11.41
CA THR A 30 -6.55 -1.76 10.62
C THR A 30 -6.58 -2.13 9.15
N ALA A 31 -6.67 -1.11 8.30
CA ALA A 31 -6.46 -1.22 6.86
C ALA A 31 -5.53 -0.11 6.42
N HIS A 32 -4.60 -0.40 5.53
CA HIS A 32 -3.70 0.60 4.97
C HIS A 32 -3.97 0.74 3.47
N LEU A 33 -4.72 1.77 3.11
CA LEU A 33 -5.04 2.10 1.73
C LEU A 33 -3.99 3.06 1.16
N VAL A 34 -3.62 2.85 -0.10
CA VAL A 34 -2.70 3.69 -0.85
C VAL A 34 -3.42 4.25 -2.07
N GLU A 35 -3.44 5.57 -2.18
CA GLU A 35 -4.03 6.31 -3.29
C GLU A 35 -2.93 6.90 -4.17
N VAL A 36 -3.04 6.71 -5.49
CA VAL A 36 -1.99 7.06 -6.46
C VAL A 36 -2.62 7.84 -7.62
N PRO A 37 -2.78 9.17 -7.50
CA PRO A 37 -3.19 10.02 -8.61
C PRO A 37 -2.08 10.15 -9.67
N ASN A 38 -2.48 10.40 -10.91
CA ASN A 38 -1.58 10.67 -12.03
C ASN A 38 -1.87 12.02 -12.72
N ASP A 39 -1.04 12.37 -13.70
CA ASP A 39 -1.12 13.59 -14.49
C ASP A 39 -2.26 13.62 -15.53
N GLU A 40 -2.96 12.51 -15.73
CA GLU A 40 -4.12 12.38 -16.62
C GLU A 40 -5.46 12.44 -15.86
N GLY A 41 -5.42 12.71 -14.55
CA GLY A 41 -6.62 12.80 -13.71
C GLY A 41 -7.20 11.45 -13.27
N ILE A 42 -6.51 10.34 -13.55
CA ILE A 42 -6.90 9.00 -13.09
C ILE A 42 -6.23 8.74 -11.74
N THR A 43 -6.95 8.06 -10.83
CA THR A 43 -6.43 7.67 -9.52
C THR A 43 -6.50 6.17 -9.34
N GLY A 44 -5.33 5.54 -9.14
CA GLY A 44 -5.21 4.14 -8.76
C GLY A 44 -5.32 3.97 -7.25
N TRP A 45 -5.85 2.82 -6.82
CA TRP A 45 -5.95 2.44 -5.42
C TRP A 45 -5.28 1.09 -5.20
N GLY A 46 -4.66 0.93 -4.03
CA GLY A 46 -4.10 -0.33 -3.56
C GLY A 46 -4.22 -0.46 -2.05
N GLU A 47 -3.93 -1.65 -1.54
CA GLU A 47 -3.93 -1.95 -0.10
C GLU A 47 -2.58 -2.57 0.27
N ARG A 48 -2.05 -2.22 1.44
CA ARG A 48 -0.91 -2.89 2.04
C ARG A 48 -1.35 -3.64 3.30
N PHE A 49 -1.07 -4.93 3.32
CA PHE A 49 -1.31 -5.75 4.50
C PHE A 49 -0.41 -5.31 5.67
N GLY A 50 -0.98 -5.23 6.87
CA GLY A 50 -0.25 -4.93 8.09
C GLY A 50 -1.22 -4.60 9.23
N PRO A 51 -1.44 -5.51 10.19
CA PRO A 51 -2.34 -5.23 11.29
C PRO A 51 -1.70 -4.34 12.37
N GLY A 52 -2.53 -3.53 13.02
CA GLY A 52 -2.14 -2.70 14.17
C GLY A 52 -1.01 -1.74 13.84
N ASN A 53 0.04 -1.74 14.66
CA ASN A 53 1.20 -0.85 14.53
C ASN A 53 1.99 -1.07 13.24
N LEU A 54 1.86 -2.25 12.61
CA LEU A 54 2.50 -2.50 11.31
C LEU A 54 1.93 -1.58 10.23
N ALA A 55 0.66 -1.19 10.29
CA ALA A 55 0.10 -0.22 9.35
C ALA A 55 0.76 1.16 9.46
N CYS A 56 1.09 1.60 10.68
CA CYS A 56 1.80 2.87 10.91
C CYS A 56 3.23 2.81 10.37
N ALA A 57 3.96 1.71 10.63
CA ALA A 57 5.29 1.50 10.08
C ALA A 57 5.26 1.46 8.54
N ASN A 58 4.28 0.74 7.98
CA ASN A 58 4.06 0.68 6.54
C ASN A 58 3.80 2.07 5.93
N GLN A 59 3.05 2.93 6.62
CA GLN A 59 2.80 4.30 6.18
C GLN A 59 4.09 5.11 6.11
N ALA A 60 4.98 4.98 7.10
CA ALA A 60 6.29 5.62 7.08
C ALA A 60 7.13 5.15 5.88
N ASP A 61 7.20 3.85 5.61
CA ASP A 61 7.89 3.32 4.42
C ASP A 61 7.32 3.88 3.11
N VAL A 62 5.99 3.92 2.98
CA VAL A 62 5.31 4.42 1.77
C VAL A 62 5.68 5.89 1.55
N GLN A 63 5.64 6.69 2.60
CA GLN A 63 5.89 8.13 2.52
C GLN A 63 7.37 8.46 2.33
N ALA A 64 8.26 7.81 3.07
CA ALA A 64 9.68 8.15 3.13
C ALA A 64 10.52 7.44 2.06
N LEU A 65 10.15 6.21 1.66
CA LEU A 65 10.97 5.40 0.75
C LEU A 65 10.33 5.23 -0.62
N ILE A 66 9.05 4.85 -0.66
CA ILE A 66 8.39 4.46 -1.92
C ILE A 66 7.98 5.70 -2.72
N GLN A 67 7.30 6.65 -2.09
CA GLN A 67 6.78 7.83 -2.77
C GLN A 67 7.87 8.60 -3.53
N PRO A 68 9.04 8.96 -2.94
CA PRO A 68 10.07 9.71 -3.67
C PRO A 68 10.60 8.99 -4.92
N LYS A 69 10.53 7.66 -4.94
CA LYS A 69 10.97 6.83 -6.07
C LYS A 69 9.89 6.65 -7.14
N ALA A 70 8.63 6.64 -6.72
CA ALA A 70 7.49 6.40 -7.61
C ALA A 70 7.06 7.65 -8.41
N LEU A 71 7.31 8.85 -7.88
CA LEU A 71 6.96 10.10 -8.55
C LEU A 71 7.58 10.18 -9.95
N GLY A 72 6.77 10.50 -10.96
CA GLY A 72 7.20 10.56 -12.37
C GLY A 72 7.38 9.20 -13.06
N MET A 73 7.06 8.08 -12.41
CA MET A 73 6.99 6.77 -13.06
C MET A 73 5.63 6.56 -13.74
N GLU A 74 5.60 5.75 -14.81
CA GLU A 74 4.33 5.27 -15.37
C GLU A 74 3.80 4.10 -14.53
N PRO A 75 2.47 4.00 -14.25
CA PRO A 75 1.88 2.93 -13.45
C PRO A 75 2.22 1.52 -13.92
N ASN A 76 2.32 1.29 -15.24
CA ASN A 76 2.62 -0.04 -15.81
C ASN A 76 4.11 -0.41 -15.71
N SER A 77 4.91 0.38 -15.02
CA SER A 77 6.34 0.13 -14.82
C SER A 77 6.61 -0.77 -13.60
N ASP A 78 5.71 -1.70 -13.28
CA ASP A 78 5.70 -2.52 -12.05
C ASP A 78 7.08 -3.11 -11.72
N VAL A 79 7.76 -3.69 -12.71
CA VAL A 79 9.11 -4.26 -12.53
C VAL A 79 10.13 -3.16 -12.22
N LYS A 80 10.09 -2.01 -12.90
CA LYS A 80 11.02 -0.89 -12.65
C LYS A 80 10.79 -0.27 -11.26
N LEU A 81 9.54 -0.17 -10.81
CA LEU A 81 9.20 0.34 -9.48
C LEU A 81 9.69 -0.64 -8.40
N CYS A 82 9.40 -1.93 -8.55
CA CYS A 82 9.91 -2.98 -7.66
C CYS A 82 11.45 -2.98 -7.62
N THR A 83 12.12 -2.83 -8.77
CA THR A 83 13.58 -2.69 -8.84
C THR A 83 14.06 -1.42 -8.15
N ALA A 84 13.43 -0.26 -8.36
CA ALA A 84 13.82 1.01 -7.72
C ALA A 84 13.66 0.98 -6.20
N VAL A 85 12.57 0.37 -5.71
CA VAL A 85 12.33 0.10 -4.28
C VAL A 85 13.40 -0.85 -3.75
N ARG A 86 13.69 -1.97 -4.44
CA ARG A 86 14.77 -2.90 -4.07
C ARG A 86 16.14 -2.22 -4.00
N SER A 87 16.49 -1.39 -4.98
CA SER A 87 17.73 -0.61 -4.96
C SER A 87 17.76 0.39 -3.81
N GLY A 88 16.61 0.86 -3.33
CA GLY A 88 16.50 1.72 -2.15
C GLY A 88 16.69 1.02 -0.81
N ILE A 89 16.33 -0.27 -0.71
CA ILE A 89 16.44 -1.06 0.52
C ILE A 89 17.89 -1.57 0.74
N GLY A 90 18.68 -1.71 -0.34
CA GLY A 90 20.06 -2.19 -0.29
C GLY A 90 20.19 -3.70 -0.47
N ASP A 91 21.42 -4.19 -0.67
CA ASP A 91 21.69 -5.55 -1.16
C ASP A 91 21.68 -6.67 -0.11
N THR A 92 21.49 -6.31 1.14
CA THR A 92 21.69 -7.21 2.29
C THR A 92 20.41 -7.91 2.75
N TYR A 93 19.25 -7.67 2.12
CA TYR A 93 17.97 -8.23 2.55
C TYR A 93 17.48 -9.36 1.61
N PRO A 94 17.42 -10.63 2.05
CA PRO A 94 16.95 -11.74 1.22
C PRO A 94 15.42 -11.83 1.22
N PHE A 95 14.81 -12.02 0.05
CA PHE A 95 13.37 -12.32 -0.09
C PHE A 95 13.15 -13.73 -0.66
N GLN A 96 12.16 -14.44 -0.10
CA GLN A 96 11.65 -15.69 -0.67
C GLN A 96 10.65 -15.39 -1.79
N ILE A 97 11.07 -15.49 -3.05
CA ILE A 97 10.13 -15.60 -4.18
C ILE A 97 9.72 -17.07 -4.28
N LYS A 98 8.48 -17.41 -3.93
CA LYS A 98 7.92 -18.74 -4.19
C LYS A 98 7.77 -18.96 -5.71
N ASP A 99 7.93 -20.22 -6.13
CA ASP A 99 8.07 -20.79 -7.49
C ASP A 99 6.98 -20.47 -8.54
N ASN A 100 6.43 -19.25 -8.56
CA ASN A 100 5.56 -18.76 -9.62
C ASN A 100 6.23 -17.68 -10.47
N THR A 101 7.58 -17.61 -10.45
CA THR A 101 8.40 -16.65 -11.21
C THR A 101 8.04 -15.17 -10.99
N GLY A 102 7.36 -14.84 -9.88
CA GLY A 102 6.95 -13.47 -9.57
C GLY A 102 5.93 -12.85 -10.54
N ARG A 103 5.22 -13.66 -11.34
CA ARG A 103 4.29 -13.13 -12.36
C ARG A 103 2.96 -12.72 -11.72
N PHE A 104 2.78 -11.42 -11.56
CA PHE A 104 1.49 -10.78 -11.37
C PHE A 104 0.74 -10.78 -12.72
N LYS A 105 -0.59 -10.98 -12.73
CA LYS A 105 -1.37 -10.75 -13.95
C LYS A 105 -1.59 -9.25 -14.07
N ASP A 106 -1.17 -8.68 -15.19
CA ASP A 106 -1.37 -7.25 -15.45
C ASP A 106 -2.85 -6.89 -15.24
N PRO A 107 -3.14 -5.87 -14.42
CA PRO A 107 -4.49 -5.35 -14.26
C PRO A 107 -5.03 -4.98 -15.65
N LYS A 108 -6.18 -5.55 -16.02
CA LYS A 108 -6.82 -5.22 -17.31
C LYS A 108 -7.46 -3.83 -17.33
N ALA A 109 -7.55 -3.18 -16.16
CA ALA A 109 -8.02 -1.83 -15.98
C ALA A 109 -7.27 -1.19 -14.79
N PRO A 110 -7.13 0.15 -14.76
CA PRO A 110 -6.53 0.86 -13.62
C PRO A 110 -7.32 0.62 -12.32
N GLY A 111 -6.60 0.42 -11.20
CA GLY A 111 -7.16 0.33 -9.85
C GLY A 111 -7.65 -1.07 -9.44
N ILE A 112 -8.13 -1.20 -8.19
CA ILE A 112 -8.75 -2.43 -7.66
C ILE A 112 -10.20 -2.66 -8.16
N SER A 113 -10.62 -1.95 -9.21
CA SER A 113 -12.02 -1.91 -9.72
C SER A 113 -13.06 -1.38 -8.72
N VAL A 114 -12.62 -0.71 -7.65
CA VAL A 114 -13.48 -0.10 -6.63
C VAL A 114 -12.93 1.29 -6.32
N THR A 115 -13.81 2.29 -6.26
CA THR A 115 -13.49 3.63 -5.75
C THR A 115 -13.88 3.69 -4.28
N PRO A 116 -12.93 3.83 -3.34
CA PRO A 116 -13.25 3.95 -1.93
C PRO A 116 -14.08 5.20 -1.62
N ASP A 117 -15.02 5.05 -0.67
CA ASP A 117 -15.79 6.16 -0.14
C ASP A 117 -14.89 7.08 0.71
N ARG A 118 -14.89 8.38 0.38
CA ARG A 118 -14.08 9.40 1.06
C ARG A 118 -14.53 9.63 2.49
N ASP A 119 -15.84 9.63 2.74
CA ASP A 119 -16.39 9.88 4.06
C ASP A 119 -16.05 8.72 5.00
N PHE A 120 -16.08 7.49 4.49
CA PHE A 120 -15.64 6.30 5.22
C PHE A 120 -14.15 6.38 5.58
N ILE A 121 -13.31 6.75 4.60
CA ILE A 121 -11.87 6.91 4.84
C ILE A 121 -11.65 7.96 5.93
N ASP A 122 -12.26 9.14 5.81
CA ASP A 122 -12.04 10.23 6.75
C ASP A 122 -12.58 9.91 8.15
N HIS A 123 -13.67 9.16 8.25
CA HIS A 123 -14.22 8.69 9.53
C HIS A 123 -13.25 7.76 10.28
N PHE A 124 -12.62 6.81 9.58
CA PHE A 124 -11.76 5.79 10.20
C PHE A 124 -10.26 6.12 10.16
N ARG A 125 -9.87 7.23 9.53
CA ARG A 125 -8.45 7.59 9.40
C ARG A 125 -7.87 7.93 10.77
N ILE A 126 -6.70 7.36 11.09
CA ILE A 126 -5.93 7.80 12.24
C ILE A 126 -5.29 9.16 11.95
N ALA A 127 -5.31 10.08 12.91
CA ALA A 127 -4.55 11.32 12.81
C ALA A 127 -3.06 10.99 12.65
N ALA A 128 -2.39 11.69 11.72
CA ALA A 128 -0.95 11.58 11.48
C ALA A 128 -0.15 12.24 12.59
#